data_AF-A0A447IP28-F1
#
_entry.id   AF-A0A447IP28-F1
#
_cell.length_a   1.000
_cell.length_b   1.000
_cell.length_c   1.000
_cell.angle_alpha   90.00
_cell.angle_beta   90.00
_cell.angle_gamma   90.00
#
_symmetry.space_group_name_H-M   'P 1'
#
loop_
_entity.id
_entity.type
_entity.pdbx_description
1 polymer ?
#
loop_
_entity_poly.entity_id
_entity_poly.type
_entity_poly.pdbx_seq_one_letter_code
_entity_poly.pdbx_strand_id
1 'polypeptide(L)'
;MARWGMPSPPGALKTDRDPGVTNVRNLGSPHWHRWLGPAHRCLVPLTAFAEPLGAGRGNQWFTLADDRPAFFAGIETRAWRSIRKVKDGKTVDDLYAFLTCAPNAEVKAVHPKAMPVILTDPKDWDTWLSAPLEIAAGLQRPLADGALQLMDSLA
;
A
#
# COMPACT_ATOMS: atom_id res chain seq x y z
N MET A 1 -6.14 -6.56 15.09
CA MET A 1 -6.38 -5.81 13.83
C MET A 1 -5.23 -4.84 13.66
N ALA A 2 -4.61 -4.77 12.48
CA ALA A 2 -3.49 -3.87 12.23
C ALA A 2 -3.97 -2.49 11.76
N ARG A 3 -3.22 -1.44 12.10
CA ARG A 3 -3.47 -0.05 11.71
C ARG A 3 -2.71 0.29 10.43
N TRP A 4 -3.39 0.93 9.49
CA TRP A 4 -2.76 1.41 8.26
C TRP A 4 -1.91 2.67 8.53
N GLY A 5 -0.64 2.59 8.17
CA GLY A 5 0.38 3.61 8.37
C GLY A 5 1.62 3.06 9.07
N MET A 6 2.62 2.64 8.31
CA MET A 6 3.95 2.27 8.84
C MET A 6 4.61 3.46 9.54
N PRO A 7 5.58 3.24 10.45
CA PRO A 7 6.22 4.35 11.14
C PRO A 7 6.87 5.33 10.16
N SER A 8 6.73 6.62 10.42
CA SER A 8 7.34 7.65 9.58
C SER A 8 8.86 7.73 9.76
N PRO A 9 9.62 8.20 8.74
CA PRO A 9 11.03 8.54 8.92
C PRO A 9 11.19 9.56 10.07
N PRO A 10 12.17 9.41 10.98
CA PRO A 10 12.31 10.30 12.14
C PRO A 10 12.38 11.79 11.78
N GLY A 11 13.06 12.15 10.68
CA GLY A 11 13.18 13.54 10.22
C GLY A 11 11.93 14.10 9.52
N ALA A 12 10.90 13.30 9.27
CA ALA A 12 9.66 13.75 8.64
C ALA A 12 8.61 14.27 9.64
N LEU A 13 8.80 14.01 10.94
CA LEU A 13 7.86 14.36 11.98
C LEU A 13 8.16 15.75 12.57
N LYS A 14 7.11 16.56 12.74
CA LYS A 14 7.18 17.89 13.40
C LYS A 14 6.89 17.83 14.90
N THR A 15 6.29 16.74 15.37
CA THR A 15 5.90 16.49 16.75
C THR A 15 6.00 14.99 17.05
N ASP A 16 5.81 14.57 18.29
CA ASP A 16 5.79 13.15 18.68
C ASP A 16 4.62 12.36 18.07
N ARG A 17 3.64 13.04 17.46
CA ARG A 17 2.53 12.39 16.76
C ARG A 17 3.02 11.88 15.41
N ASP A 18 2.96 10.56 15.24
CA ASP A 18 3.23 9.89 13.97
C ASP A 18 1.92 9.46 13.30
N PRO A 19 1.47 10.15 12.23
CA PRO A 19 0.28 9.73 11.48
C PRO A 19 0.51 8.45 10.66
N GLY A 20 1.77 8.10 10.41
CA GLY A 20 2.19 6.96 9.60
C GLY A 20 2.25 7.23 8.11
N VAL A 21 2.98 6.34 7.44
CA VAL A 21 3.13 6.29 5.99
C VAL A 21 2.28 5.15 5.45
N THR A 22 1.27 5.48 4.65
CA THR A 22 0.31 4.52 4.09
C THR A 22 0.77 3.86 2.80
N ASN A 23 1.66 4.53 2.06
CA ASN A 23 2.11 4.15 0.72
C ASN A 23 3.64 4.16 0.64
N VAL A 24 4.25 3.02 0.32
CA VAL A 24 5.71 2.85 0.21
C VAL A 24 6.10 2.89 -1.26
N ARG A 25 6.90 3.88 -1.66
CA ARG A 25 7.31 4.11 -3.05
C ARG A 25 8.76 3.75 -3.34
N ASN A 26 9.68 4.31 -2.55
CA ASN A 26 11.12 4.15 -2.79
C ASN A 26 11.68 3.06 -1.88
N LEU A 27 11.82 1.82 -2.38
CA LEU A 27 12.39 0.70 -1.61
C LEU A 27 13.89 0.87 -1.30
N GLY A 28 14.60 1.72 -2.04
CA GLY A 28 15.99 2.06 -1.77
C GLY A 28 16.19 3.06 -0.63
N SER A 29 15.11 3.56 0.00
CA SER A 29 15.22 4.40 1.18
C SER A 29 15.67 3.57 2.39
N PRO A 30 16.76 3.96 3.09
CA PRO A 30 17.24 3.25 4.28
C PRO A 30 16.20 3.07 5.38
N HIS A 31 15.20 3.96 5.44
CA HIS A 31 14.09 3.88 6.39
C HIS A 31 13.33 2.55 6.30
N TRP A 32 13.17 2.00 5.09
CA TRP A 32 12.37 0.80 4.88
C TRP A 32 13.14 -0.49 5.08
N HIS A 33 14.47 -0.50 4.96
CA HIS A 33 15.28 -1.71 4.88
C HIS A 33 14.98 -2.74 5.98
N ARG A 34 14.72 -2.28 7.22
CA ARG A 34 14.38 -3.16 8.36
C ARG A 34 13.05 -3.92 8.22
N TRP A 35 12.18 -3.52 7.29
CA TRP A 35 10.86 -4.11 7.07
C TRP A 35 10.66 -4.65 5.65
N LEU A 36 11.72 -4.76 4.85
CA LEU A 36 11.64 -5.29 3.48
C LEU A 36 11.87 -6.80 3.40
N GLY A 37 12.30 -7.45 4.49
CA GLY A 37 12.48 -8.90 4.56
C GLY A 37 11.15 -9.66 4.67
N PRO A 38 11.10 -10.95 4.32
CA PRO A 38 9.89 -11.79 4.36
C PRO A 38 9.09 -11.73 5.67
N ALA A 39 9.78 -11.67 6.83
CA ALA A 39 9.14 -11.59 8.15
C ALA A 39 8.29 -10.33 8.38
N HIS A 40 8.41 -9.34 7.51
CA HIS A 40 7.70 -8.07 7.56
C HIS A 40 6.82 -7.83 6.34
N ARG A 41 6.53 -8.86 5.53
CA ARG A 41 5.63 -8.74 4.37
C ARG A 41 4.28 -9.36 4.68
N CYS A 42 3.25 -8.79 4.08
CA CYS A 42 1.88 -9.25 4.21
C CYS A 42 1.12 -9.07 2.88
N LEU A 43 0.00 -9.79 2.76
CA LEU A 43 -0.98 -9.58 1.70
C LEU A 43 -2.13 -8.77 2.29
N VAL A 44 -2.41 -7.60 1.71
CA VAL A 44 -3.54 -6.76 2.14
C VAL A 44 -4.72 -7.07 1.21
N PRO A 45 -5.81 -7.70 1.69
CA PRO A 45 -6.93 -8.07 0.83
C PRO A 45 -7.54 -6.86 0.12
N LEU A 46 -7.80 -7.01 -1.19
CA LEU A 46 -8.33 -5.97 -2.05
C LEU A 46 -9.65 -6.44 -2.69
N THR A 47 -10.69 -5.63 -2.52
CA THR A 47 -11.93 -5.74 -3.29
C THR A 47 -12.10 -4.56 -4.24
N ALA A 48 -11.87 -3.34 -3.74
CA ALA A 48 -11.84 -2.12 -4.53
C ALA A 48 -10.90 -1.09 -3.90
N PHE A 49 -10.42 -0.15 -4.70
CA PHE A 49 -9.63 0.99 -4.22
C PHE A 49 -10.07 2.28 -4.90
N ALA A 50 -9.71 3.42 -4.31
CA ALA A 50 -10.13 4.72 -4.80
C ALA A 50 -8.93 5.64 -5.01
N GLU A 51 -8.98 6.45 -6.08
CA GLU A 51 -8.08 7.57 -6.30
C GLU A 51 -8.88 8.89 -6.33
N PRO A 52 -8.33 9.99 -5.80
CA PRO A 52 -9.02 11.26 -5.76
C PRO A 52 -9.13 11.90 -7.15
N LEU A 53 -10.32 12.40 -7.50
CA LEU A 53 -10.58 13.11 -8.76
C LEU A 53 -10.12 14.58 -8.76
N GLY A 54 -9.48 15.01 -7.68
CA GLY A 54 -9.12 16.40 -7.39
C GLY A 54 -9.95 17.00 -6.26
N ALA A 55 -9.56 18.19 -5.81
CA ALA A 55 -10.18 18.85 -4.68
C ALA A 55 -11.70 19.05 -4.90
N GLY A 56 -12.50 18.52 -3.97
CA GLY A 56 -13.96 18.65 -4.01
C GLY A 56 -14.68 17.77 -5.04
N ARG A 57 -13.98 16.90 -5.79
CA ARG A 57 -14.57 16.09 -6.87
C ARG A 57 -14.86 14.63 -6.48
N GLY A 58 -14.64 14.28 -5.22
CA GLY A 58 -14.79 12.90 -4.74
C GLY A 58 -13.68 11.98 -5.23
N ASN A 59 -13.99 10.68 -5.31
CA ASN A 59 -13.06 9.62 -5.68
C ASN A 59 -13.59 8.82 -6.87
N GLN A 60 -12.70 8.40 -7.75
CA GLN A 60 -12.96 7.30 -8.67
C GLN A 60 -12.64 5.99 -7.99
N TRP A 61 -13.56 5.04 -8.03
CA TRP A 61 -13.36 3.69 -7.51
C TRP A 61 -12.95 2.74 -8.64
N PHE A 62 -12.08 1.78 -8.33
CA PHE A 62 -11.55 0.78 -9.22
C PHE A 62 -11.72 -0.60 -8.61
N THR A 63 -12.07 -1.57 -9.45
CA THR A 63 -12.09 -3.00 -9.14
C THR A 63 -11.31 -3.77 -10.20
N LEU A 64 -10.97 -5.03 -9.93
CA LEU A 64 -10.48 -5.91 -11.00
C LEU A 64 -11.57 -6.12 -12.06
N ALA A 65 -11.12 -6.34 -13.30
CA ALA A 65 -12.00 -6.66 -14.44
C ALA A 65 -12.59 -8.09 -14.39
N ASP A 66 -12.11 -8.92 -13.47
CA ASP A 66 -12.58 -10.27 -13.20
C ASP A 66 -12.71 -10.52 -11.69
N ASP A 67 -13.25 -11.67 -11.32
CA ASP A 67 -13.59 -12.01 -9.93
C ASP A 67 -12.46 -12.73 -9.17
N ARG A 68 -11.20 -12.68 -9.67
CA ARG A 68 -10.10 -13.39 -9.02
C ARG A 68 -9.69 -12.69 -7.72
N PRO A 69 -9.14 -13.42 -6.73
CA PRO A 69 -8.62 -12.78 -5.53
C PRO A 69 -7.47 -11.82 -5.84
N ALA A 70 -7.43 -10.70 -5.12
CA ALA A 70 -6.42 -9.67 -5.28
C ALA A 70 -5.90 -9.19 -3.92
N PHE A 71 -4.63 -8.82 -3.88
CA PHE A 71 -4.00 -8.27 -2.70
C PHE A 71 -3.10 -7.11 -3.06
N PHE A 72 -2.98 -6.11 -2.18
CA PHE A 72 -1.84 -5.22 -2.25
C PHE A 72 -0.60 -5.89 -1.67
N ALA A 73 0.56 -5.62 -2.29
CA ALA A 73 1.86 -6.00 -1.76
C ALA A 73 2.17 -5.17 -0.50
N GLY A 74 1.93 -5.75 0.67
CA GLY A 74 2.02 -5.09 1.98
C GLY A 74 3.34 -5.32 2.71
N ILE A 75 3.73 -4.35 3.54
CA ILE A 75 4.73 -4.53 4.60
C ILE A 75 4.10 -4.22 5.97
N GLU A 76 4.62 -4.85 7.03
CA GLU A 76 4.10 -4.72 8.39
C GLU A 76 5.20 -4.67 9.47
N THR A 77 4.84 -4.11 10.61
CA THR A 77 5.59 -4.23 11.86
C THR A 77 4.63 -4.46 13.01
N ARG A 78 5.02 -5.32 13.95
CA ARG A 78 4.18 -5.70 15.09
C ARG A 78 4.59 -4.97 16.35
N ALA A 79 3.62 -4.81 17.26
CA ALA A 79 3.83 -4.23 18.60
C ALA A 79 4.62 -2.90 18.59
N TRP A 80 4.33 -2.01 17.63
CA TRP A 80 5.02 -0.74 17.51
C TRP A 80 4.46 0.29 18.50
N ARG A 81 5.32 0.83 19.37
CA ARG A 81 4.93 1.85 20.34
C ARG A 81 5.10 3.25 19.78
N SER A 82 4.01 4.02 19.65
CA SER A 82 4.05 5.41 19.19
C SER A 82 2.79 6.20 19.58
N ILE A 83 2.78 7.52 19.32
CA ILE A 83 1.56 8.35 19.45
C ILE A 83 0.94 8.49 18.06
N ARG A 84 -0.15 7.76 17.79
CA ARG A 84 -0.83 7.83 16.47
C ARG A 84 -1.82 8.99 16.40
N LYS A 85 -2.54 9.20 17.50
CA LYS A 85 -3.50 10.28 17.71
C LYS A 85 -3.17 10.90 19.06
N VAL A 86 -3.06 12.23 19.11
CA VAL A 86 -2.68 12.95 20.35
C VAL A 86 -3.60 12.60 21.50
N LYS A 87 -4.92 12.52 21.23
CA LYS A 87 -5.95 12.18 22.22
C LYS A 87 -5.82 10.78 22.84
N ASP A 88 -5.17 9.83 22.15
CA ASP A 88 -5.06 8.44 22.61
C ASP A 88 -3.74 8.21 23.39
N GLY A 89 -2.84 9.21 23.40
CA GLY A 89 -1.51 9.06 23.99
C GLY A 89 -0.65 8.01 23.27
N LYS A 90 0.27 7.38 24.01
CA LYS A 90 1.15 6.32 23.50
C LYS A 90 0.39 5.00 23.46
N THR A 91 0.27 4.43 22.27
CA THR A 91 -0.33 3.11 22.03
C THR A 91 0.70 2.12 21.53
N VAL A 92 0.37 0.83 21.59
CA VAL A 92 1.11 -0.27 20.96
C VAL A 92 0.20 -0.85 19.89
N ASP A 93 0.59 -0.72 18.63
CA ASP A 93 -0.23 -1.13 17.48
C ASP A 93 0.58 -2.06 16.57
N ASP A 94 -0.07 -3.05 15.97
CA ASP A 94 0.43 -3.66 14.75
C ASP A 94 0.16 -2.70 13.59
N LEU A 95 1.15 -2.46 12.74
CA LEU A 95 1.08 -1.47 11.66
C LEU A 95 1.32 -2.13 10.31
N TYR A 96 0.68 -1.61 9.27
CA TYR A 96 0.95 -2.03 7.90
C TYR A 96 0.90 -0.84 6.93
N ALA A 97 1.52 -1.01 5.77
CA ALA A 97 1.38 -0.17 4.59
C ALA A 97 1.49 -1.06 3.35
N PHE A 98 1.23 -0.50 2.17
CA PHE A 98 1.46 -1.23 0.93
C PHE A 98 2.32 -0.45 -0.04
N LEU A 99 2.94 -1.20 -0.94
CA LEU A 99 3.79 -0.66 -1.98
C LEU A 99 2.94 0.01 -3.05
N THR A 100 3.52 1.01 -3.69
CA THR A 100 2.94 1.70 -4.83
C THR A 100 3.94 1.76 -5.98
N CYS A 101 3.45 1.73 -7.21
CA CYS A 101 4.22 1.72 -8.45
C CYS A 101 3.66 2.75 -9.45
N ALA A 102 4.29 2.88 -10.63
CA ALA A 102 3.76 3.73 -11.69
C ALA A 102 2.35 3.25 -12.08
N PRO A 103 1.41 4.14 -12.44
CA PRO A 103 0.06 3.73 -12.79
C PRO A 103 0.02 3.01 -14.15
N ASN A 104 -0.90 2.06 -14.29
CA ASN A 104 -1.34 1.50 -15.57
C ASN A 104 -2.26 2.49 -16.32
N ALA A 105 -2.76 2.12 -17.50
CA ALA A 105 -3.56 3.01 -18.35
C ALA A 105 -4.81 3.58 -17.63
N GLU A 106 -5.58 2.75 -16.93
CA GLU A 106 -6.83 3.16 -16.28
C GLU A 106 -6.57 4.14 -15.13
N VAL A 107 -5.63 3.80 -14.25
CA VAL A 107 -5.32 4.67 -13.10
C VAL A 107 -4.66 5.95 -13.58
N LYS A 108 -3.80 5.90 -14.60
CA LYS A 108 -3.09 7.07 -15.12
C LYS A 108 -4.04 8.14 -15.67
N ALA A 109 -5.17 7.72 -16.24
CA ALA A 109 -6.21 8.63 -16.74
C ALA A 109 -6.87 9.46 -15.62
N VAL A 110 -6.81 8.98 -14.37
CA VAL A 110 -7.42 9.62 -13.19
C VAL A 110 -6.37 10.28 -12.29
N HIS A 111 -5.31 9.53 -11.96
CA HIS A 111 -4.25 9.94 -11.05
C HIS A 111 -2.87 9.52 -11.59
N PRO A 112 -2.16 10.42 -12.31
CA PRO A 112 -0.99 10.05 -13.12
C PRO A 112 0.28 9.75 -12.31
N LYS A 113 0.25 9.90 -10.98
CA LYS A 113 1.45 9.79 -10.14
C LYS A 113 1.76 8.34 -9.73
N ALA A 114 0.73 7.54 -9.49
CA ALA A 114 0.87 6.33 -8.70
C ALA A 114 -0.35 5.43 -8.82
N MET A 115 -0.14 4.12 -8.70
CA MET A 115 -1.16 3.15 -8.27
C MET A 115 -0.59 2.24 -7.17
N PRO A 116 -1.43 1.54 -6.40
CA PRO A 116 -0.99 0.44 -5.54
C PRO A 116 -0.37 -0.71 -6.35
N VAL A 117 0.59 -1.42 -5.76
CA VAL A 117 1.05 -2.70 -6.32
C VAL A 117 0.00 -3.77 -6.02
N ILE A 118 -0.61 -4.32 -7.07
CA ILE A 118 -1.68 -5.32 -6.97
C ILE A 118 -1.13 -6.67 -7.44
N LEU A 119 -1.26 -7.69 -6.58
CA LEU A 119 -0.86 -9.07 -6.85
C LEU A 119 -2.10 -9.92 -7.10
N THR A 120 -2.16 -10.59 -8.26
CA THR A 120 -3.34 -11.37 -8.69
C THR A 120 -3.02 -12.82 -9.04
N ASP A 121 -1.73 -13.20 -9.11
CA ASP A 121 -1.28 -14.58 -9.33
C ASP A 121 -0.84 -15.19 -7.98
N PRO A 122 -1.32 -16.39 -7.60
CA PRO A 122 -0.83 -17.12 -6.43
C PRO A 122 0.69 -17.22 -6.33
N LYS A 123 1.41 -17.35 -7.46
CA LYS A 123 2.88 -17.38 -7.48
C LYS A 123 3.49 -16.05 -7.05
N ASP A 124 2.86 -14.94 -7.41
CA ASP A 124 3.30 -13.61 -6.98
C ASP A 124 3.02 -13.41 -5.49
N TRP A 125 1.94 -14.01 -4.95
CA TRP A 125 1.68 -14.00 -3.51
C TRP A 125 2.77 -14.75 -2.73
N ASP A 126 3.11 -15.96 -3.16
CA ASP A 126 4.17 -16.76 -2.55
C ASP A 126 5.53 -16.08 -2.67
N THR A 127 5.85 -15.54 -3.85
CA THR A 127 7.08 -14.77 -4.09
C THR A 127 7.14 -13.56 -3.17
N TRP A 128 6.05 -12.81 -3.05
CA TRP A 128 5.99 -11.67 -2.15
C TRP A 128 6.26 -12.09 -0.71
N LEU A 129 5.61 -13.14 -0.22
CA LEU A 129 5.70 -13.58 1.17
C LEU A 129 7.02 -14.24 1.55
N SER A 130 7.77 -14.82 0.60
CA SER A 130 8.91 -15.70 0.92
C SER A 130 10.23 -15.33 0.27
N ALA A 131 10.23 -14.69 -0.91
CA ALA A 131 11.46 -14.52 -1.68
C ALA A 131 12.41 -13.47 -1.07
N PRO A 132 13.72 -13.54 -1.34
CA PRO A 132 14.65 -12.43 -1.08
C PRO A 132 14.17 -11.11 -1.71
N LEU A 133 14.57 -9.98 -1.13
CA LEU A 133 14.14 -8.65 -1.59
C LEU A 133 14.52 -8.40 -3.05
N GLU A 134 15.66 -8.93 -3.49
CA GLU A 134 16.20 -8.84 -4.84
C GLU A 134 15.24 -9.41 -5.89
N ILE A 135 14.44 -10.41 -5.51
CA ILE A 135 13.40 -11.01 -6.35
C ILE A 135 12.07 -10.30 -6.13
N ALA A 136 11.64 -10.14 -4.87
CA ALA A 136 10.34 -9.58 -4.53
C ALA A 136 10.17 -8.12 -4.99
N ALA A 137 11.25 -7.33 -5.04
CA ALA A 137 11.21 -5.96 -5.54
C ALA A 137 10.78 -5.88 -7.02
N GLY A 138 10.98 -6.94 -7.80
CA GLY A 138 10.48 -7.05 -9.18
C GLY A 138 8.96 -7.03 -9.28
N LEU A 139 8.25 -7.34 -8.19
CA LEU A 139 6.79 -7.24 -8.12
C LEU A 139 6.30 -5.80 -7.93
N GLN A 140 7.17 -4.82 -7.65
CA GLN A 140 6.79 -3.41 -7.53
C GLN A 140 6.57 -2.75 -8.92
N ARG A 141 5.57 -3.26 -9.65
CA ARG A 141 5.24 -2.88 -11.03
C ARG A 141 3.73 -2.65 -11.18
N PRO A 142 3.29 -1.88 -12.19
CA PRO A 142 1.86 -1.75 -12.49
C PRO A 142 1.22 -3.11 -12.77
N LEU A 143 -0.06 -3.22 -12.42
CA LEU A 143 -0.92 -4.27 -13.00
C LEU A 143 -1.03 -4.03 -14.52
N ALA A 144 -1.28 -5.08 -15.31
CA ALA A 144 -1.45 -4.93 -16.75
C ALA A 144 -2.59 -3.96 -17.10
N ASP A 145 -2.46 -3.26 -18.22
CA ASP A 145 -3.56 -2.48 -18.80
C ASP A 145 -4.75 -3.42 -19.11
N GLY A 146 -5.96 -2.91 -18.98
CA GLY A 146 -7.21 -3.66 -19.14
C GLY A 146 -7.61 -4.53 -17.95
N ALA A 147 -6.77 -4.63 -16.91
CA ALA A 147 -7.03 -5.48 -15.75
C ALA A 147 -7.93 -4.82 -14.69
N LEU A 148 -8.21 -3.52 -14.82
CA LEU A 148 -9.05 -2.74 -13.91
C LEU A 148 -10.29 -2.20 -14.62
N GLN A 149 -11.38 -2.10 -13.88
CA GLN A 149 -12.62 -1.44 -14.30
C GLN A 149 -12.93 -0.28 -13.35
N LEU A 150 -13.47 0.80 -13.90
CA LEU A 150 -14.00 1.92 -13.13
C LEU A 150 -15.37 1.50 -12.60
N MET A 151 -15.59 1.71 -11.30
CA MET A 151 -16.90 1.56 -10.70
C MET A 151 -17.64 2.89 -10.83
N ASP A 152 -18.87 2.85 -11.32
CA ASP A 152 -19.75 4.01 -11.29
C ASP A 152 -20.01 4.39 -9.83
N SER A 153 -20.03 5.70 -9.54
CA SER A 153 -20.59 6.16 -8.27
C SER A 153 -22.06 5.74 -8.24
N LEU A 154 -22.48 4.99 -7.22
CA LEU A 154 -23.90 4.81 -6.93
C LEU A 154 -24.54 6.21 -6.92
N ALA A 155 -25.41 6.45 -7.91
CA ALA A 155 -26.18 7.68 -8.04
C ALA A 155 -27.16 7.85 -6.86
#